data_AF-F0R500-F1
#
_entry.id   AF-F0R500-F1
#
_cell.length_a   1.000
_cell.length_b   1.000
_cell.length_c   1.000
_cell.angle_alpha   90.00
_cell.angle_beta   90.00
_cell.angle_gamma   90.00
#
_symmetry.space_group_name_H-M   'P 1'
#
loop_
_entity.id
_entity.type
_entity.pdbx_description
1 polymer ?
#
loop_
_entity_poly.entity_id
_entity_poly.type
_entity_poly.pdbx_seq_one_letter_code
_entity_poly.pdbx_strand_id
1 'polypeptide(L)'
;MKAIIYGFSKHNARNAQHMQFIADVLAAVPETFAAEQGFAAQRTAFAEAAAAEEECFRPDKGYLNTAEIKKADKKRDETFLFYKQIAQAYADYCPDEEKRQAGKTVAFAFREAGKATKLDYASETAVLGDLAAKLTDVTYVRALDEIGMGDAATVIKDANDAFNAVYLERSAQERDRALGTTMKELRPVSDAAFEELAKTINALYAANELVTKDEEKRAALEKVIDDVNAVVVRFRKTISRAPASDDEAEPAAE
;
A
#
# COMPACT_ATOMS: atom_id res chain seq x y z
N MET A 1 39.89 15.35 -19.32
CA MET A 1 38.65 16.03 -18.91
C MET A 1 37.96 15.17 -17.87
N LYS A 2 37.50 15.75 -16.76
CA LYS A 2 36.61 15.05 -15.82
C LYS A 2 35.31 14.66 -16.51
N ALA A 3 34.69 13.58 -16.03
CA ALA A 3 33.40 13.09 -16.51
C ALA A 3 32.71 12.27 -15.41
N ILE A 4 31.38 12.32 -15.40
CA ILE A 4 30.53 11.43 -14.61
C ILE A 4 30.68 10.01 -15.14
N ILE A 5 30.87 9.06 -14.23
CA ILE A 5 30.90 7.63 -14.51
C ILE A 5 29.46 7.12 -14.54
N TYR A 6 28.92 6.87 -15.73
CA TYR A 6 27.56 6.34 -15.90
C TYR A 6 27.52 4.89 -16.43
N GLY A 7 28.55 4.43 -17.15
CA GLY A 7 28.63 3.09 -17.73
C GLY A 7 29.10 2.02 -16.74
N PHE A 8 28.30 1.71 -15.72
CA PHE A 8 28.60 0.64 -14.76
C PHE A 8 27.35 -0.21 -14.47
N SER A 9 27.57 -1.46 -14.07
CA SER A 9 26.46 -2.37 -13.75
C SER A 9 25.77 -1.99 -12.44
N LYS A 10 24.45 -1.84 -12.51
CA LYS A 10 23.55 -1.61 -11.37
C LYS A 10 22.65 -2.81 -11.06
N HIS A 11 22.79 -3.89 -11.85
CA HIS A 11 21.90 -5.07 -11.82
C HIS A 11 21.79 -5.70 -10.43
N ASN A 12 22.91 -5.81 -9.71
CA ASN A 12 22.97 -6.51 -8.41
C ASN A 12 22.48 -5.64 -7.23
N ALA A 13 22.03 -4.41 -7.48
CA ALA A 13 21.51 -3.57 -6.42
C ALA A 13 20.12 -4.05 -5.97
N ARG A 14 19.91 -4.10 -4.65
CA ARG A 14 18.57 -4.27 -4.06
C ARG A 14 17.72 -3.02 -4.36
N ASN A 15 16.40 -3.17 -4.40
CA ASN A 15 15.48 -2.05 -4.70
C ASN A 15 15.73 -0.83 -3.80
N ALA A 16 15.91 -1.05 -2.49
CA ALA A 16 16.25 0.01 -1.55
C ALA A 16 17.58 0.73 -1.85
N GLN A 17 18.60 -0.03 -2.27
CA GLN A 17 19.92 0.51 -2.58
C GLN A 17 19.89 1.33 -3.87
N HIS A 18 19.14 0.85 -4.87
CA HIS A 18 18.98 1.53 -6.15
C HIS A 18 18.15 2.82 -5.98
N MET A 19 17.02 2.77 -5.26
CA MET A 19 16.23 3.97 -4.94
C MET A 19 17.07 5.02 -4.21
N GLN A 20 17.83 4.63 -3.18
CA GLN A 20 18.72 5.56 -2.47
C GLN A 20 19.79 6.15 -3.39
N PHE A 21 20.33 5.37 -4.33
CA PHE A 21 21.28 5.87 -5.31
C PHE A 21 20.67 6.94 -6.21
N ILE A 22 19.47 6.71 -6.73
CA ILE A 22 18.75 7.68 -7.57
C ILE A 22 18.48 8.97 -6.78
N ALA A 23 18.02 8.86 -5.52
CA ALA A 23 17.79 10.00 -4.63
C ALA A 23 19.08 10.79 -4.33
N ASP A 24 20.18 10.10 -4.06
CA ASP A 24 21.48 10.74 -3.80
C ASP A 24 22.01 11.48 -5.03
N VAL A 25 21.85 10.92 -6.23
CA VAL A 25 22.21 11.62 -7.49
C VAL A 25 21.31 12.84 -7.71
N LEU A 26 20.02 12.71 -7.42
CA LEU A 26 19.05 13.78 -7.57
C LEU A 26 19.38 14.98 -6.66
N ALA A 27 19.88 14.70 -5.45
CA ALA A 27 20.37 15.70 -4.51
C ALA A 27 21.72 16.32 -4.93
N ALA A 28 22.60 15.53 -5.55
CA ALA A 28 23.89 15.99 -6.08
C ALA A 28 23.76 16.92 -7.30
N VAL A 29 22.59 16.93 -7.97
CA VAL A 29 22.28 17.81 -9.11
C VAL A 29 21.12 18.75 -8.76
N PRO A 30 21.40 19.94 -8.20
CA PRO A 30 20.38 20.90 -7.83
C PRO A 30 19.56 21.40 -9.02
N GLU A 31 18.27 21.68 -8.80
CA GLU A 31 17.38 22.19 -9.84
C GLU A 31 17.80 23.57 -10.37
N THR A 32 18.21 24.47 -9.47
CA THR A 32 18.70 25.82 -9.83
C THR A 32 19.90 25.73 -10.75
N PHE A 33 20.84 24.82 -10.46
CA PHE A 33 22.01 24.58 -11.30
C PHE A 33 21.61 24.05 -12.69
N ALA A 34 20.67 23.11 -12.75
CA ALA A 34 20.19 22.57 -14.02
C ALA A 34 19.51 23.65 -14.88
N ALA A 35 18.78 24.58 -14.27
CA ALA A 35 18.19 25.72 -14.95
C ALA A 35 19.25 26.70 -15.48
N GLU A 36 20.22 27.09 -14.65
CA GLU A 36 21.32 28.00 -15.03
C GLU A 36 22.18 27.47 -16.17
N GLN A 37 22.42 26.15 -16.19
CA GLN A 37 23.26 25.50 -17.19
C GLN A 37 22.49 24.99 -18.41
N GLY A 38 21.17 25.17 -18.46
CA GLY A 38 20.34 24.88 -19.63
C GLY A 38 19.96 23.41 -19.84
N PHE A 39 19.93 22.60 -18.78
CA PHE A 39 19.53 21.18 -18.83
C PHE A 39 18.38 20.82 -17.87
N ALA A 40 17.54 21.80 -17.53
CA ALA A 40 16.38 21.62 -16.64
C ALA A 40 15.46 20.47 -17.08
N ALA A 41 15.27 20.25 -18.38
CA ALA A 41 14.42 19.18 -18.91
C ALA A 41 14.93 17.79 -18.51
N GLN A 42 16.23 17.53 -18.65
CA GLN A 42 16.85 16.25 -18.29
C GLN A 42 16.79 16.00 -16.78
N ARG A 43 16.99 17.06 -15.98
CA ARG A 43 16.86 16.96 -14.53
C ARG A 43 15.41 16.77 -14.08
N THR A 44 14.44 17.34 -14.79
CA THR A 44 13.00 17.13 -14.54
C THR A 44 12.61 15.69 -14.83
N ALA A 45 12.97 15.17 -16.00
CA ALA A 45 12.72 13.78 -16.37
C ALA A 45 13.35 12.79 -15.38
N PHE A 46 14.56 13.08 -14.89
CA PHE A 46 15.20 12.27 -13.85
C PHE A 46 14.47 12.34 -12.50
N ALA A 47 13.95 13.51 -12.11
CA ALA A 47 13.12 13.65 -10.90
C ALA A 47 11.82 12.87 -11.00
N GLU A 48 11.14 12.93 -12.14
CA GLU A 48 9.89 12.20 -12.38
C GLU A 48 10.12 10.68 -12.29
N ALA A 49 11.20 10.18 -12.89
CA ALA A 49 11.57 8.77 -12.78
C ALA A 49 11.91 8.36 -11.33
N ALA A 50 12.61 9.22 -10.58
CA ALA A 50 12.92 9.00 -9.17
C ALA A 50 11.66 8.96 -8.30
N ALA A 51 10.71 9.87 -8.51
CA ALA A 51 9.45 9.92 -7.77
C ALA A 51 8.58 8.68 -8.03
N ALA A 52 8.52 8.21 -9.28
CA ALA A 52 7.80 6.99 -9.64
C ALA A 52 8.38 5.76 -8.91
N GLU A 53 9.71 5.64 -8.82
CA GLU A 53 10.36 4.57 -8.06
C GLU A 53 10.11 4.66 -6.57
N GLU A 54 10.21 5.86 -5.99
CA GLU A 54 9.93 6.07 -4.57
C GLU A 54 8.48 5.66 -4.24
N GLU A 55 7.53 6.06 -5.09
CA GLU A 55 6.12 5.70 -4.96
C GLU A 55 5.91 4.17 -5.00
N CYS A 56 6.56 3.49 -5.94
CA CYS A 56 6.52 2.03 -6.06
C CYS A 56 7.22 1.31 -4.89
N PHE A 57 8.29 1.90 -4.33
CA PHE A 57 9.07 1.31 -3.25
C PHE A 57 8.42 1.47 -1.86
N ARG A 58 7.50 2.44 -1.66
CA ARG A 58 6.84 2.65 -0.37
C ARG A 58 6.27 1.34 0.20
N PRO A 59 6.44 1.08 1.51
CA PRO A 59 6.09 -0.20 2.10
C PRO A 59 4.61 -0.56 1.86
N ASP A 60 4.40 -1.84 1.59
CA ASP A 60 3.13 -2.45 1.21
C ASP A 60 2.02 -2.11 2.23
N LYS A 61 1.07 -1.25 1.84
CA LYS A 61 -0.14 -0.98 2.64
C LYS A 61 -0.95 -2.27 2.91
N GLY A 62 -0.75 -3.31 2.09
CA GLY A 62 -1.39 -4.61 2.25
C GLY A 62 -1.10 -5.31 3.59
N TYR A 63 0.07 -5.09 4.21
CA TYR A 63 0.37 -5.69 5.52
C TYR A 63 -0.47 -5.05 6.64
N LEU A 64 -0.65 -3.74 6.59
CA LEU A 64 -1.46 -3.00 7.56
C LEU A 64 -2.94 -3.41 7.48
N ASN A 65 -3.47 -3.51 6.25
CA ASN A 65 -4.87 -3.86 6.03
C ASN A 65 -5.20 -5.31 6.42
N THR A 66 -4.21 -6.22 6.46
CA THR A 66 -4.41 -7.63 6.85
C THR A 66 -4.74 -7.78 8.34
N ALA A 67 -4.18 -6.93 9.20
CA ALA A 67 -4.52 -6.93 10.62
C ALA A 67 -5.90 -6.28 10.85
N GLU A 68 -6.19 -5.22 10.12
CA GLU A 68 -7.44 -4.46 10.24
C GLU A 68 -8.65 -5.28 9.77
N ILE A 69 -8.54 -5.97 8.64
CA ILE A 69 -9.62 -6.84 8.15
C ILE A 69 -9.95 -7.95 9.15
N LYS A 70 -8.95 -8.63 9.73
CA LYS A 70 -9.15 -9.66 10.75
C LYS A 70 -9.82 -9.12 12.01
N LYS A 71 -9.46 -7.89 12.41
CA LYS A 71 -10.07 -7.23 13.57
C LYS A 71 -11.53 -6.85 13.29
N ALA A 72 -11.82 -6.29 12.12
CA ALA A 72 -13.18 -5.93 11.72
C ALA A 72 -14.06 -7.19 11.58
N ASP A 73 -13.52 -8.23 10.97
CA ASP A 73 -14.16 -9.54 10.80
C ASP A 73 -14.51 -10.17 12.15
N LYS A 74 -13.53 -10.24 13.06
CA LYS A 74 -13.74 -10.73 14.42
C LYS A 74 -14.82 -9.95 15.16
N LYS A 75 -14.81 -8.61 15.06
CA LYS A 75 -15.84 -7.77 15.69
C LYS A 75 -17.24 -8.08 15.13
N ARG A 76 -17.35 -8.25 13.81
CA ARG A 76 -18.60 -8.61 13.13
C ARG A 76 -19.10 -9.98 13.61
N ASP A 77 -18.23 -10.98 13.63
CA ASP A 77 -18.52 -12.33 14.12
C ASP A 77 -18.99 -12.33 15.58
N GLU A 78 -18.24 -11.67 16.46
CA GLU A 78 -18.57 -11.58 17.89
C GLU A 78 -19.92 -10.89 18.11
N THR A 79 -20.20 -9.83 17.34
CA THR A 79 -21.48 -9.12 17.38
C THR A 79 -22.64 -10.04 16.98
N PHE A 80 -22.52 -10.75 15.85
CA PHE A 80 -23.53 -11.69 15.41
C PHE A 80 -23.75 -12.81 16.42
N LEU A 81 -22.66 -13.41 16.93
CA LEU A 81 -22.74 -14.51 17.89
C LEU A 81 -23.35 -14.06 19.22
N PHE A 82 -23.05 -12.86 19.69
CA PHE A 82 -23.62 -12.30 20.92
C PHE A 82 -25.14 -12.24 20.84
N TYR A 83 -25.70 -11.54 19.84
CA TYR A 83 -27.16 -11.41 19.72
C TYR A 83 -27.84 -12.76 19.46
N LYS A 84 -27.22 -13.61 18.63
CA LYS A 84 -27.72 -14.96 18.36
C LYS A 84 -27.81 -15.80 19.64
N GLN A 85 -26.78 -15.76 20.49
CA GLN A 85 -26.74 -16.54 21.73
C GLN A 85 -27.76 -16.03 22.74
N ILE A 86 -27.92 -14.71 22.90
CA ILE A 86 -28.90 -14.19 23.86
C ILE A 86 -30.32 -14.46 23.36
N ALA A 87 -30.61 -14.29 22.06
CA ALA A 87 -31.91 -14.65 21.50
C ALA A 87 -32.25 -16.13 21.74
N GLN A 88 -31.27 -17.02 21.54
CA GLN A 88 -31.42 -18.45 21.84
C GLN A 88 -31.63 -18.71 23.34
N ALA A 89 -30.91 -18.01 24.22
CA ALA A 89 -31.07 -18.13 25.66
C ALA A 89 -32.48 -17.73 26.12
N TYR A 90 -33.02 -16.64 25.58
CA TYR A 90 -34.42 -16.24 25.83
C TYR A 90 -35.41 -17.30 25.33
N ALA A 91 -35.21 -17.82 24.11
CA ALA A 91 -36.10 -18.81 23.52
C ALA A 91 -36.18 -20.12 24.34
N ASP A 92 -35.03 -20.58 24.86
CA ASP A 92 -34.92 -21.90 25.48
C ASP A 92 -35.22 -21.86 26.99
N TYR A 93 -34.73 -20.83 27.69
CA TYR A 93 -34.61 -20.85 29.16
C TYR A 93 -35.34 -19.71 29.89
N CYS A 94 -35.91 -18.72 29.19
CA CYS A 94 -36.59 -17.61 29.87
C CYS A 94 -37.82 -18.12 30.65
N PRO A 95 -37.96 -17.80 31.95
CA PRO A 95 -39.11 -18.22 32.76
C PRO A 95 -40.38 -17.39 32.47
N ASP A 96 -40.23 -16.21 31.87
CA ASP A 96 -41.32 -15.34 31.44
C ASP A 96 -41.78 -15.78 30.04
N GLU A 97 -43.03 -16.22 29.91
CA GLU A 97 -43.52 -16.81 28.67
C GLU A 97 -43.64 -15.79 27.52
N GLU A 98 -43.92 -14.51 27.81
CA GLU A 98 -44.00 -13.46 26.79
C GLU A 98 -42.60 -13.20 26.20
N LYS A 99 -41.62 -13.02 27.07
CA LYS A 99 -40.21 -12.85 26.67
C LYS A 99 -39.63 -14.08 26.01
N ARG A 100 -40.05 -15.28 26.43
CA ARG A 100 -39.67 -16.53 25.78
C ARG A 100 -40.19 -16.61 24.36
N GLN A 101 -41.45 -16.24 24.14
CA GLN A 101 -42.03 -16.22 22.79
C GLN A 101 -41.37 -15.17 21.91
N ALA A 102 -41.07 -13.98 22.45
CA ALA A 102 -40.28 -12.96 21.76
C ALA A 102 -38.87 -13.49 21.38
N GLY A 103 -38.19 -14.16 22.32
CA GLY A 103 -36.91 -14.82 22.07
C GLY A 103 -36.97 -15.87 20.95
N LYS A 104 -38.02 -16.70 20.88
CA LYS A 104 -38.22 -17.67 19.79
C LYS A 104 -38.36 -16.99 18.43
N THR A 105 -39.11 -15.88 18.37
CA THR A 105 -39.27 -15.07 17.16
C THR A 105 -37.92 -14.54 16.70
N VAL A 106 -37.15 -13.89 17.57
CA VAL A 106 -35.83 -13.35 17.21
C VAL A 106 -34.85 -14.47 16.83
N ALA A 107 -34.81 -15.57 17.59
CA ALA A 107 -33.94 -16.72 17.30
C ALA A 107 -34.24 -17.37 15.95
N PHE A 108 -35.47 -17.27 15.44
CA PHE A 108 -35.82 -17.74 14.11
C PHE A 108 -35.07 -16.98 13.01
N ALA A 109 -35.01 -15.64 13.08
CA ALA A 109 -34.24 -14.83 12.13
C ALA A 109 -32.75 -15.19 12.13
N PHE A 110 -32.16 -15.37 13.32
CA PHE A 110 -30.75 -15.80 13.44
C PHE A 110 -30.50 -17.25 12.99
N ARG A 111 -31.53 -18.11 13.00
CA ARG A 111 -31.45 -19.49 12.49
C ARG A 111 -31.44 -19.50 10.97
N GLU A 112 -32.24 -18.66 10.33
CA GLU A 112 -32.25 -18.51 8.87
C GLU A 112 -30.93 -17.95 8.33
N ALA A 113 -30.29 -17.02 9.07
CA ALA A 113 -28.93 -16.58 8.79
C ALA A 113 -27.87 -17.70 8.94
N GLY A 114 -28.24 -18.86 9.50
CA GLY A 114 -27.43 -20.06 9.52
C GLY A 114 -26.10 -19.91 10.26
N LYS A 115 -25.02 -20.43 9.64
CA LYS A 115 -23.64 -20.34 10.14
C LYS A 115 -22.90 -19.20 9.42
N ALA A 116 -23.43 -17.97 9.52
CA ALA A 116 -22.90 -16.79 8.83
C ALA A 116 -21.37 -16.63 9.00
N THR A 117 -20.86 -16.77 10.23
CA THR A 117 -19.42 -16.66 10.57
C THR A 117 -18.50 -17.74 9.96
N LYS A 118 -19.04 -18.66 9.15
CA LYS A 118 -18.26 -19.71 8.45
C LYS A 118 -18.31 -19.56 6.94
N LEU A 119 -19.03 -18.55 6.45
CA LEU A 119 -19.11 -18.24 5.04
C LEU A 119 -17.86 -17.49 4.60
N ASP A 120 -17.65 -17.38 3.29
CA ASP A 120 -16.70 -16.40 2.78
C ASP A 120 -17.18 -14.97 3.07
N TYR A 121 -16.25 -14.02 3.07
CA TYR A 121 -16.52 -12.63 3.44
C TYR A 121 -17.65 -11.96 2.65
N ALA A 122 -17.79 -12.26 1.36
CA ALA A 122 -18.84 -11.67 0.54
C ALA A 122 -20.21 -12.26 0.90
N SER A 123 -20.28 -13.59 1.00
CA SER A 123 -21.50 -14.29 1.40
C SER A 123 -21.95 -13.91 2.81
N GLU A 124 -21.02 -13.82 3.78
CA GLU A 124 -21.35 -13.37 5.13
C GLU A 124 -21.87 -11.93 5.14
N THR A 125 -21.25 -11.04 4.37
CA THR A 125 -21.69 -9.63 4.26
C THR A 125 -23.12 -9.54 3.75
N ALA A 126 -23.48 -10.35 2.74
CA ALA A 126 -24.83 -10.40 2.21
C ALA A 126 -25.83 -10.96 3.24
N VAL A 127 -25.48 -12.07 3.91
CA VAL A 127 -26.36 -12.72 4.90
C VAL A 127 -26.59 -11.83 6.12
N LEU A 128 -25.56 -11.16 6.64
CA LEU A 128 -25.71 -10.26 7.78
C LEU A 128 -26.43 -8.95 7.40
N GLY A 129 -26.27 -8.49 6.16
CA GLY A 129 -27.07 -7.39 5.62
C GLY A 129 -28.56 -7.71 5.55
N ASP A 130 -28.89 -8.90 5.03
CA ASP A 130 -30.27 -9.40 4.98
C ASP A 130 -30.86 -9.58 6.39
N LEU A 131 -30.10 -10.18 7.31
CA LEU A 131 -30.51 -10.31 8.71
C LEU A 131 -30.79 -8.95 9.35
N ALA A 132 -29.89 -7.98 9.20
CA ALA A 132 -30.07 -6.65 9.77
C ALA A 132 -31.33 -5.97 9.20
N ALA A 133 -31.59 -6.09 7.91
CA ALA A 133 -32.81 -5.58 7.29
C ALA A 133 -34.06 -6.27 7.86
N LYS A 134 -34.04 -7.60 7.98
CA LYS A 134 -35.14 -8.39 8.54
C LYS A 134 -35.47 -8.01 9.98
N LEU A 135 -34.46 -7.73 10.79
CA LEU A 135 -34.66 -7.31 12.18
C LEU A 135 -35.36 -5.93 12.31
N THR A 136 -35.49 -5.16 11.21
CA THR A 136 -36.29 -3.92 11.19
C THR A 136 -37.77 -4.13 10.89
N ASP A 137 -38.20 -5.33 10.50
CA ASP A 137 -39.62 -5.59 10.31
C ASP A 137 -40.37 -5.50 11.65
N VAL A 138 -41.59 -4.97 11.60
CA VAL A 138 -42.42 -4.68 12.79
C VAL A 138 -42.54 -5.87 13.75
N THR A 139 -42.57 -7.10 13.24
CA THR A 139 -42.66 -8.33 14.04
C THR A 139 -41.40 -8.54 14.88
N TYR A 140 -40.21 -8.33 14.28
CA TYR A 140 -38.94 -8.52 14.98
C TYR A 140 -38.61 -7.34 15.88
N VAL A 141 -38.90 -6.10 15.47
CA VAL A 141 -38.69 -4.91 16.32
C VAL A 141 -39.42 -5.05 17.65
N ARG A 142 -40.71 -5.41 17.62
CA ARG A 142 -41.49 -5.60 18.86
C ARG A 142 -40.92 -6.72 19.74
N ALA A 143 -40.47 -7.82 19.12
CA ALA A 143 -39.88 -8.93 19.85
C ALA A 143 -38.49 -8.59 20.43
N LEU A 144 -37.69 -7.79 19.71
CA LEU A 144 -36.40 -7.28 20.16
C LEU A 144 -36.57 -6.32 21.34
N ASP A 145 -37.54 -5.41 21.29
CA ASP A 145 -37.84 -4.49 22.39
C ASP A 145 -38.24 -5.25 23.67
N GLU A 146 -39.07 -6.30 23.53
CA GLU A 146 -39.54 -7.13 24.64
C GLU A 146 -38.40 -7.84 25.39
N ILE A 147 -37.32 -8.20 24.67
CA ILE A 147 -36.14 -8.86 25.24
C ILE A 147 -34.94 -7.92 25.48
N GLY A 148 -35.13 -6.61 25.26
CA GLY A 148 -34.11 -5.57 25.51
C GLY A 148 -32.99 -5.50 24.46
N MET A 149 -33.26 -5.85 23.20
CA MET A 149 -32.32 -5.88 22.08
C MET A 149 -32.72 -4.96 20.92
N GLY A 150 -33.41 -3.86 21.19
CA GLY A 150 -33.88 -2.94 20.13
C GLY A 150 -32.76 -2.36 19.26
N ASP A 151 -31.51 -2.38 19.73
CA ASP A 151 -30.33 -1.93 19.02
C ASP A 151 -29.71 -3.00 18.08
N ALA A 152 -30.15 -4.26 18.15
CA ALA A 152 -29.52 -5.38 17.45
C ALA A 152 -29.39 -5.15 15.93
N ALA A 153 -30.46 -4.67 15.28
CA ALA A 153 -30.46 -4.42 13.83
C ALA A 153 -29.38 -3.40 13.44
N THR A 154 -29.28 -2.29 14.17
CA THR A 154 -28.30 -1.23 13.94
C THR A 154 -26.88 -1.71 14.23
N VAL A 155 -26.65 -2.36 15.37
CA VAL A 155 -25.31 -2.80 15.77
C VAL A 155 -24.75 -3.87 14.81
N ILE A 156 -25.58 -4.81 14.36
CA ILE A 156 -25.18 -5.81 13.35
C ILE A 156 -24.90 -5.13 12.01
N LYS A 157 -25.76 -4.21 11.57
CA LYS A 157 -25.56 -3.44 10.34
C LYS A 157 -24.24 -2.67 10.37
N ASP A 158 -23.99 -1.92 11.43
CA ASP A 158 -22.81 -1.08 11.57
C ASP A 158 -21.53 -1.92 11.59
N ALA A 159 -21.54 -3.06 12.27
CA ALA A 159 -20.41 -3.99 12.26
C ALA A 159 -20.14 -4.59 10.87
N ASN A 160 -21.21 -4.94 10.15
CA ASN A 160 -21.13 -5.47 8.79
C ASN A 160 -20.65 -4.43 7.77
N ASP A 161 -21.18 -3.21 7.83
CA ASP A 161 -20.79 -2.10 6.96
C ASP A 161 -19.34 -1.67 7.23
N ALA A 162 -18.92 -1.64 8.50
CA ALA A 162 -17.53 -1.35 8.87
C ALA A 162 -16.56 -2.41 8.32
N PHE A 163 -16.93 -3.69 8.38
CA PHE A 163 -16.13 -4.74 7.75
C PHE A 163 -16.08 -4.56 6.22
N ASN A 164 -17.23 -4.35 5.57
CA ASN A 164 -17.32 -4.24 4.13
C ASN A 164 -16.50 -3.05 3.60
N ALA A 165 -16.46 -1.92 4.33
CA ALA A 165 -15.62 -0.79 3.98
C ALA A 165 -14.12 -1.16 3.93
N VAL A 166 -13.62 -1.84 4.97
CA VAL A 166 -12.21 -2.31 5.03
C VAL A 166 -11.94 -3.36 3.94
N TYR A 167 -12.89 -4.25 3.69
CA TYR A 167 -12.77 -5.28 2.65
C TYR A 167 -12.67 -4.67 1.23
N LEU A 168 -13.51 -3.68 0.93
CA LEU A 168 -13.49 -2.99 -0.36
C LEU A 168 -12.22 -2.15 -0.55
N GLU A 169 -11.73 -1.48 0.51
CA GLU A 169 -10.47 -0.75 0.45
C GLU A 169 -9.30 -1.70 0.14
N ARG A 170 -9.23 -2.84 0.83
CA ARG A 170 -8.22 -3.86 0.56
C ARG A 170 -8.31 -4.37 -0.88
N SER A 171 -9.51 -4.68 -1.37
CA SER A 171 -9.69 -5.15 -2.75
C SER A 171 -9.26 -4.11 -3.78
N ALA A 172 -9.53 -2.83 -3.53
CA ALA A 172 -9.06 -1.74 -4.39
C ALA A 172 -7.52 -1.67 -4.39
N GLN A 173 -6.87 -1.74 -3.23
CA GLN A 173 -5.41 -1.74 -3.13
C GLN A 173 -4.77 -2.96 -3.82
N GLU A 174 -5.37 -4.15 -3.69
CA GLU A 174 -4.90 -5.36 -4.39
C GLU A 174 -4.98 -5.20 -5.91
N ARG A 175 -6.05 -4.59 -6.43
CA ARG A 175 -6.16 -4.26 -7.87
C ARG A 175 -5.13 -3.22 -8.29
N ASP A 176 -4.97 -2.14 -7.53
CA ASP A 176 -4.01 -1.08 -7.83
C ASP A 176 -2.58 -1.64 -7.85
N ARG A 177 -2.28 -2.61 -6.99
CA ARG A 177 -1.02 -3.36 -7.02
C ARG A 177 -0.89 -4.24 -8.26
N ALA A 178 -1.93 -4.99 -8.62
CA ALA A 178 -1.90 -5.88 -9.78
C ALA A 178 -1.74 -5.12 -11.11
N LEU A 179 -2.25 -3.89 -11.17
CA LEU A 179 -2.16 -3.01 -12.34
C LEU A 179 -0.99 -2.01 -12.26
N GLY A 180 -0.34 -1.90 -11.11
CA GLY A 180 0.73 -0.93 -10.85
C GLY A 180 2.05 -1.31 -11.50
N THR A 181 2.81 -0.30 -11.93
CA THR A 181 4.14 -0.48 -12.49
C THR A 181 5.10 -1.01 -11.43
N THR A 182 5.89 -2.02 -11.79
CA THR A 182 6.80 -2.69 -10.85
C THR A 182 8.17 -2.03 -10.81
N MET A 183 8.93 -2.22 -9.73
CA MET A 183 10.35 -1.81 -9.67
C MET A 183 11.17 -2.38 -10.84
N LYS A 184 10.80 -3.56 -11.36
CA LYS A 184 11.46 -4.18 -12.53
C LYS A 184 11.30 -3.33 -13.80
N GLU A 185 10.18 -2.64 -13.94
CA GLU A 185 9.88 -1.77 -15.08
C GLU A 185 10.38 -0.34 -14.88
N LEU A 186 10.38 0.16 -13.64
CA LEU A 186 10.82 1.53 -13.32
C LEU A 186 12.34 1.68 -13.28
N ARG A 187 13.08 0.68 -12.78
CA ARG A 187 14.56 0.72 -12.68
C ARG A 187 15.26 1.01 -14.01
N PRO A 188 14.87 0.38 -15.13
CA PRO A 188 15.42 0.75 -16.44
C PRO A 188 15.13 2.20 -16.85
N VAL A 189 13.97 2.76 -16.47
CA VAL A 189 13.57 4.13 -16.83
C VAL A 189 14.41 5.16 -16.07
N SER A 190 14.57 4.99 -14.75
CA SER A 190 15.42 5.88 -13.95
C SER A 190 16.90 5.73 -14.32
N ASP A 191 17.36 4.51 -14.65
CA ASP A 191 18.71 4.25 -15.10
C ASP A 191 19.01 4.97 -16.42
N ALA A 192 18.07 4.92 -17.37
CA ALA A 192 18.17 5.64 -18.63
C ALA A 192 18.16 7.16 -18.43
N ALA A 193 17.29 7.67 -17.56
CA ALA A 193 17.22 9.10 -17.23
C ALA A 193 18.52 9.59 -16.53
N PHE A 194 19.10 8.77 -15.64
CA PHE A 194 20.42 9.04 -15.05
C PHE A 194 21.52 9.10 -16.12
N GLU A 195 21.54 8.13 -17.05
CA GLU A 195 22.53 8.10 -18.12
C GLU A 195 22.43 9.34 -19.02
N GLU A 196 21.21 9.77 -19.34
CA GLU A 196 20.99 10.98 -20.14
C GLU A 196 21.43 12.25 -19.41
N LEU A 197 21.12 12.35 -18.11
CA LEU A 197 21.58 13.44 -17.26
C LEU A 197 23.11 13.49 -17.20
N ALA A 198 23.76 12.35 -16.99
CA ALA A 198 25.21 12.24 -16.93
C ALA A 198 25.89 12.60 -18.26
N LYS A 199 25.34 12.13 -19.39
CA LYS A 199 25.82 12.49 -20.74
C LYS A 199 25.71 14.00 -20.98
N THR A 200 24.59 14.60 -20.58
CA THR A 200 24.35 16.04 -20.75
C THR A 200 25.38 16.87 -19.97
N ILE A 201 25.59 16.55 -18.69
CA ILE A 201 26.59 17.25 -17.86
C ILE A 201 28.00 17.07 -18.42
N ASN A 202 28.36 15.86 -18.86
CA ASN A 202 29.66 15.59 -19.48
C ASN A 202 29.86 16.38 -20.79
N ALA A 203 28.83 16.46 -21.62
CA ALA A 203 28.86 17.21 -22.87
C ALA A 203 29.00 18.72 -22.62
N LEU A 204 28.28 19.26 -21.63
CA LEU A 204 28.37 20.67 -21.24
C LEU A 204 29.77 21.02 -20.70
N TYR A 205 30.36 20.14 -19.90
CA TYR A 205 31.73 20.32 -19.42
C TYR A 205 32.76 20.29 -20.55
N ALA A 206 32.65 19.32 -21.46
CA ALA A 206 33.54 19.24 -22.63
C ALA A 206 33.39 20.46 -23.55
N ALA A 207 32.17 20.93 -23.79
CA ALA A 207 31.91 22.14 -24.57
C ALA A 207 32.50 23.40 -23.90
N ASN A 208 32.44 23.48 -22.57
CA ASN A 208 33.08 24.56 -21.83
C ASN A 208 34.60 24.52 -21.97
N GLU A 209 35.24 23.36 -21.76
CA GLU A 209 36.69 23.19 -21.86
C GLU A 209 37.24 23.51 -23.27
N LEU A 210 36.52 23.09 -24.32
CA LEU A 210 36.99 23.19 -25.70
C LEU A 210 36.66 24.54 -26.36
N VAL A 211 35.53 25.17 -26.00
CA VAL A 211 35.00 26.33 -26.73
C VAL A 211 34.92 27.57 -25.83
N THR A 212 34.13 27.51 -24.76
CA THR A 212 33.74 28.71 -24.00
C THR A 212 34.85 29.18 -23.07
N LYS A 213 35.56 28.25 -22.43
CA LYS A 213 36.64 28.47 -21.46
C LYS A 213 36.25 29.41 -20.31
N ASP A 214 35.01 29.30 -19.85
CA ASP A 214 34.52 30.01 -18.68
C ASP A 214 34.94 29.25 -17.41
N GLU A 215 35.73 29.91 -16.55
CA GLU A 215 36.29 29.32 -15.33
C GLU A 215 35.22 29.10 -14.23
N GLU A 216 34.20 29.97 -14.14
CA GLU A 216 33.13 29.81 -13.14
C GLU A 216 32.25 28.62 -13.50
N LYS A 217 31.86 28.54 -14.78
CA LYS A 217 31.09 27.42 -15.32
C LYS A 217 31.88 26.11 -15.23
N ARG A 218 33.18 26.15 -15.48
CA ARG A 218 34.08 25.01 -15.30
C ARG A 218 34.03 24.51 -13.85
N ALA A 219 34.31 25.38 -12.88
CA ALA A 219 34.35 25.01 -11.47
C ALA A 219 33.01 24.45 -10.97
N ALA A 220 31.89 25.04 -11.41
CA ALA A 220 30.56 24.58 -11.05
C ALA A 220 30.24 23.19 -11.62
N LEU A 221 30.55 22.94 -12.90
CA LEU A 221 30.38 21.62 -13.52
C LEU A 221 31.31 20.57 -12.91
N GLU A 222 32.57 20.91 -12.62
CA GLU A 222 33.49 19.98 -11.96
C GLU A 222 32.99 19.54 -10.59
N LYS A 223 32.44 20.47 -9.80
CA LYS A 223 31.89 20.16 -8.48
C LYS A 223 30.75 19.13 -8.59
N VAL A 224 29.80 19.35 -9.50
CA VAL A 224 28.68 18.42 -9.70
C VAL A 224 29.17 17.06 -10.23
N ILE A 225 30.15 17.05 -11.12
CA ILE A 225 30.78 15.80 -11.60
C ILE A 225 31.40 15.02 -10.43
N ASP A 226 32.13 15.71 -9.56
CA ASP A 226 32.79 15.10 -8.40
C ASP A 226 31.76 14.59 -7.37
N ASP A 227 30.71 15.36 -7.10
CA ASP A 227 29.62 14.99 -6.18
C ASP A 227 28.86 13.74 -6.68
N VAL A 228 28.48 13.71 -7.97
CA VAL A 228 27.82 12.55 -8.58
C VAL A 228 28.75 11.33 -8.61
N ASN A 229 30.04 11.52 -8.94
CA ASN A 229 31.00 10.42 -8.93
C ASN A 229 31.22 9.87 -7.52
N ALA A 230 31.17 10.71 -6.48
CA ALA A 230 31.24 10.25 -5.10
C ALA A 230 30.04 9.35 -4.75
N VAL A 231 28.82 9.71 -5.22
CA VAL A 231 27.62 8.86 -5.09
C VAL A 231 27.82 7.52 -5.81
N VAL A 232 28.27 7.53 -7.06
CA VAL A 232 28.53 6.31 -7.86
C VAL A 232 29.53 5.39 -7.17
N VAL A 233 30.64 5.94 -6.65
CA VAL A 233 31.66 5.14 -5.95
C VAL A 233 31.10 4.53 -4.66
N ARG A 234 30.31 5.29 -3.88
CA ARG A 234 29.64 4.75 -2.68
C ARG A 234 28.69 3.62 -3.05
N PHE A 235 27.84 3.83 -4.05
CA PHE A 235 26.89 2.83 -4.51
C PHE A 235 27.58 1.54 -4.98
N ARG A 236 28.64 1.66 -5.80
CA ARG A 236 29.42 0.50 -6.28
C ARG A 236 30.01 -0.31 -5.12
N LYS A 237 30.50 0.35 -4.07
CA LYS A 237 31.00 -0.31 -2.86
C LYS A 237 29.89 -1.02 -2.09
N THR A 238 28.70 -0.42 -2.04
CA THR A 238 27.53 -1.00 -1.37
C THR A 238 27.06 -2.27 -2.07
N ILE A 239 26.93 -2.26 -3.40
CA ILE A 239 26.50 -3.43 -4.17
C ILE A 239 27.56 -4.54 -4.21
N SER A 240 28.86 -4.21 -4.15
CA SER A 240 29.94 -5.20 -4.15
C SER A 240 30.12 -5.90 -2.80
N ARG A 241 29.62 -5.31 -1.71
CA ARG A 241 29.69 -5.86 -0.35
C ARG A 241 28.44 -6.64 0.05
N ALA A 242 27.36 -6.51 -0.71
CA ALA A 242 26.17 -7.34 -0.52
C ALA A 242 26.49 -8.76 -1.03
N PRO A 243 26.36 -9.81 -0.19
CA PRO A 243 26.55 -11.18 -0.66
C PRO A 243 25.50 -11.51 -1.74
N ALA A 244 25.94 -12.15 -2.82
CA ALA A 244 25.08 -12.71 -3.84
C ALA A 244 24.49 -14.04 -3.32
N SER A 245 23.48 -13.98 -2.46
CA SER A 245 22.60 -15.10 -2.12
C SER A 245 21.52 -14.61 -1.18
N ASP A 246 20.31 -14.50 -1.71
CA ASP A 246 19.06 -15.05 -1.15
C ASP A 246 17.97 -14.34 -1.95
N ASP A 247 17.70 -14.89 -3.15
CA ASP A 247 16.36 -14.80 -3.70
C ASP A 247 15.42 -15.18 -2.57
N GLU A 248 14.57 -14.23 -2.19
CA GLU A 248 13.54 -14.42 -1.18
C GLU A 248 12.81 -15.72 -1.51
N ALA A 249 13.10 -16.77 -0.74
CA ALA A 249 12.26 -17.94 -0.68
C ALA A 249 10.92 -17.43 -0.16
N GLU A 250 10.01 -17.23 -1.11
CA GLU A 250 8.57 -17.13 -0.90
C GLU A 250 8.21 -18.18 0.17
N PRO A 251 7.72 -17.80 1.36
CA PRO A 251 7.32 -18.81 2.32
C PRO A 251 6.14 -19.54 1.70
N ALA A 252 6.38 -20.81 1.37
CA ALA A 252 5.33 -21.74 1.00
C ALA A 252 4.25 -21.67 2.08
N ALA A 253 3.04 -21.28 1.67
CA ALA A 253 1.88 -21.29 2.53
C ALA A 253 1.59 -22.75 2.93
N GLU A 254 1.76 -23.05 4.22
CA GLU A 254 1.05 -24.14 4.91
C GLU A 254 -0.30 -23.63 5.44
#